data_AF-A0A2A2QRY3-F1
#
_entry.id   AF-A0A2A2QRY3-F1
#
_cell.length_a   1.000
_cell.length_b   1.000
_cell.length_c   1.000
_cell.angle_alpha   90.00
_cell.angle_beta   90.00
_cell.angle_gamma   90.00
#
_symmetry.space_group_name_H-M   'P 1'
#
loop_
_entity.id
_entity.type
_entity.pdbx_description
1 polymer ?
#
loop_
_entity_poly.entity_id
_entity_poly.type
_entity_poly.pdbx_seq_one_letter_code
_entity_poly.pdbx_strand_id
1 'polypeptide(L)'
;MPEKSVNEIPRAVRDQYEKGVAALERNNLDYAIELLLGAIKAEPGFLACREALRKASQRKAGQGGGLFKKLVSSASSSPALAKARLITESQPLEALFVAEQVLTNDPKSSLAHDIFAKAAVIAGFPRSAIYSLEAMRQEAPADKEVSIRLSEAYTAIGQNDKAESVFAALMKHHPHDPHLNEMAKNISASRTLNEGGYQNLADGTGSFRQALKNKDEAARLEQESRITKDAAQAENLIDQYVARLATDPGNLKLLKNVAELYAQQKDYYRAIEYYNLIEQIPGALDAALEQARNDTIVKRFNQVIGQLDPALPDYEQQKADLTSQRDAFVLEDCCARAEKYPTDKAIRFDLGMIYFNLGRIQEALPEFQQAENSPHKRLLAMLYSARCLAARNMNDMAARKLQTALKEKVVFDDERKELLYTLGCVLEKSGKQAEAMAQFEQIYEVDMKFRDVGKRVDDYHAGQG
;
A
#
# COMPACT_ATOMS: atom_id res chain seq x y z
N MET A 1 -9.89 21.74 -11.96
CA MET A 1 -11.25 21.56 -12.56
C MET A 1 -11.31 20.14 -13.11
N PRO A 2 -12.43 19.41 -13.03
CA PRO A 2 -12.49 18.08 -13.62
C PRO A 2 -12.43 18.14 -15.15
N GLU A 3 -11.86 17.10 -15.76
CA GLU A 3 -11.93 16.91 -17.21
C GLU A 3 -13.38 16.63 -17.62
N LYS A 4 -13.84 17.30 -18.68
CA LYS A 4 -15.23 17.27 -19.13
C LYS A 4 -15.42 16.23 -20.22
N SER A 5 -16.51 15.46 -20.11
CA SER A 5 -17.03 14.63 -21.19
C SER A 5 -17.66 15.50 -22.28
N VAL A 6 -17.86 14.94 -23.48
CA VAL A 6 -18.48 15.64 -24.62
C VAL A 6 -19.83 16.27 -24.22
N ASN A 7 -20.61 15.61 -23.38
CA ASN A 7 -21.95 16.07 -22.98
C ASN A 7 -21.93 17.33 -22.10
N GLU A 8 -20.82 17.59 -21.42
CA GLU A 8 -20.62 18.73 -20.53
C GLU A 8 -20.05 19.96 -21.28
N ILE A 9 -19.77 19.81 -22.57
CA ILE A 9 -19.20 20.86 -23.42
C ILE A 9 -20.32 21.72 -24.05
N PRO A 10 -20.21 23.06 -24.04
CA PRO A 10 -21.14 23.95 -24.73
C PRO A 10 -21.31 23.59 -26.20
N ARG A 11 -22.54 23.73 -26.72
CA ARG A 11 -22.89 23.33 -28.09
C ARG A 11 -21.96 23.93 -29.15
N ALA A 12 -21.63 25.23 -29.04
CA ALA A 12 -20.74 25.89 -29.99
C ALA A 12 -19.34 25.25 -30.06
N VAL A 13 -18.81 24.82 -28.91
CA VAL A 13 -17.49 24.15 -28.82
C VAL A 13 -17.58 22.71 -29.32
N ARG A 14 -18.71 22.01 -29.07
CA ARG A 14 -18.98 20.69 -29.64
C ARG A 14 -19.07 20.72 -31.16
N ASP A 15 -19.81 21.68 -31.74
CA ASP A 15 -19.95 21.82 -33.19
C ASP A 15 -18.59 22.07 -33.85
N GLN A 16 -17.70 22.83 -33.20
CA GLN A 16 -16.33 23.04 -33.65
C GLN A 16 -15.48 21.75 -33.55
N TYR A 17 -15.59 21.02 -32.44
CA TYR A 17 -14.94 19.72 -32.26
C TYR A 17 -15.37 18.70 -33.32
N GLU A 18 -16.67 18.57 -33.58
CA GLU A 18 -17.22 17.66 -34.59
C GLU A 18 -16.72 17.98 -36.00
N LYS A 19 -16.64 19.27 -36.36
CA LYS A 19 -16.02 19.71 -37.62
C LYS A 19 -14.53 19.35 -37.68
N GLY A 20 -13.81 19.51 -36.57
CA GLY A 20 -12.40 19.12 -36.45
C GLY A 20 -12.18 17.63 -36.63
N VAL A 21 -13.03 16.79 -36.01
CA VAL A 21 -13.01 15.33 -36.17
C VAL A 21 -13.35 14.93 -37.61
N ALA A 22 -14.36 15.54 -38.23
CA ALA A 22 -14.70 15.28 -39.63
C ALA A 22 -13.57 15.68 -40.59
N ALA A 23 -12.86 16.78 -40.32
CA ALA A 23 -11.67 17.17 -41.08
C ALA A 23 -10.52 16.15 -40.91
N LEU A 24 -10.31 15.64 -39.70
CA LEU A 24 -9.33 14.59 -39.40
C LEU A 24 -9.64 13.28 -40.14
N GLU A 25 -10.90 12.87 -40.19
CA GLU A 25 -11.36 11.69 -40.93
C GLU A 25 -11.14 11.82 -42.45
N ARG A 26 -11.32 13.04 -42.98
CA ARG A 26 -11.03 13.39 -44.38
C ARG A 26 -9.55 13.63 -44.66
N ASN A 27 -8.68 13.36 -43.69
CA ASN A 27 -7.22 13.58 -43.77
C ASN A 27 -6.82 15.03 -44.07
N ASN A 28 -7.68 16.01 -43.78
CA ASN A 28 -7.34 17.44 -43.84
C ASN A 28 -6.74 17.87 -42.49
N LEU A 29 -5.48 17.49 -42.28
CA LEU A 29 -4.84 17.52 -40.96
C LEU A 29 -4.59 18.93 -40.41
N ASP A 30 -4.21 19.88 -41.27
CA ASP A 30 -3.97 21.28 -40.85
C ASP A 30 -5.26 21.94 -40.35
N TYR A 31 -6.33 21.82 -41.13
CA TYR A 31 -7.64 22.35 -40.76
C TYR A 31 -8.23 21.65 -39.53
N ALA A 32 -8.02 20.33 -39.41
CA ALA A 32 -8.41 19.58 -38.23
C ALA A 32 -7.70 20.10 -36.97
N ILE A 33 -6.37 20.28 -37.03
CA ILE A 33 -5.56 20.80 -35.91
C ILE A 33 -6.02 22.20 -35.51
N GLU A 34 -6.27 23.09 -36.47
CA GLU A 34 -6.75 24.45 -36.21
C GLU A 34 -8.09 24.46 -35.46
N LEU A 35 -9.07 23.69 -35.97
CA LEU A 35 -10.39 23.59 -35.35
C LEU A 35 -10.33 23.00 -33.94
N LEU A 36 -9.55 21.94 -33.75
CA LEU A 36 -9.40 21.24 -32.46
C LEU A 36 -8.65 22.10 -31.43
N LEU A 37 -7.61 22.85 -31.84
CA LEU A 37 -6.94 23.83 -30.96
C LEU A 37 -7.90 24.93 -30.52
N GLY A 38 -8.74 25.45 -31.42
CA GLY A 38 -9.73 26.45 -31.04
C GLY A 38 -10.76 25.92 -30.03
N ALA A 39 -11.18 24.66 -30.17
CA ALA A 39 -12.07 24.02 -29.20
C ALA A 39 -11.39 23.82 -27.83
N ILE A 40 -10.13 23.41 -27.79
CA ILE A 40 -9.38 23.27 -26.51
C ILE A 40 -9.11 24.61 -25.86
N LYS A 41 -8.86 25.67 -26.65
CA LYS A 41 -8.69 27.02 -26.10
C LYS A 41 -9.97 27.50 -25.39
N ALA A 42 -11.14 27.17 -25.95
CA ALA A 42 -12.42 27.50 -25.36
C ALA A 42 -12.73 26.62 -24.13
N GLU A 43 -12.38 25.33 -24.17
CA GLU A 43 -12.62 24.37 -23.10
C GLU A 43 -11.37 23.51 -22.81
N PRO A 44 -10.46 23.99 -21.94
CA PRO A 44 -9.21 23.28 -21.64
C PRO A 44 -9.39 21.89 -21.03
N GLY A 45 -10.53 21.62 -20.39
CA GLY A 45 -10.87 20.31 -19.83
C GLY A 45 -11.40 19.29 -20.84
N PHE A 46 -11.50 19.62 -22.13
CA PHE A 46 -12.16 18.76 -23.13
C PHE A 46 -11.26 17.60 -23.60
N LEU A 47 -11.28 16.50 -22.83
CA LEU A 47 -10.41 15.33 -23.04
C LEU A 47 -10.55 14.70 -24.43
N ALA A 48 -11.77 14.48 -24.92
CA ALA A 48 -11.98 13.86 -26.23
C ALA A 48 -11.44 14.72 -27.39
N CYS A 49 -11.48 16.06 -27.25
CA CYS A 49 -10.88 16.98 -28.21
C CYS A 49 -9.35 16.88 -28.22
N ARG A 50 -8.75 16.78 -27.03
CA ARG A 50 -7.31 16.58 -26.86
C ARG A 50 -6.81 15.27 -27.45
N GLU A 51 -7.54 14.18 -27.26
CA GLU A 51 -7.24 12.89 -27.89
C GLU A 51 -7.28 12.97 -29.42
N ALA A 52 -8.31 13.62 -29.97
CA ALA A 52 -8.42 13.84 -31.41
C ALA A 52 -7.27 14.71 -31.94
N LEU A 53 -6.89 15.77 -31.20
CA LEU A 53 -5.78 16.64 -31.55
C LEU A 53 -4.46 15.86 -31.61
N ARG A 54 -4.18 15.02 -30.59
CA ARG A 54 -2.97 14.16 -30.57
C ARG A 54 -2.91 13.21 -31.76
N LYS A 55 -4.04 12.58 -32.11
CA LYS A 55 -4.14 11.72 -33.31
C LYS A 55 -3.86 12.51 -34.59
N ALA A 56 -4.41 13.72 -34.73
CA ALA A 56 -4.18 14.58 -35.89
C ALA A 56 -2.69 14.98 -36.01
N SER A 57 -2.07 15.40 -34.90
CA SER A 57 -0.65 15.79 -34.85
C SER A 57 0.29 14.63 -35.17
N GLN A 58 0.03 13.44 -34.64
CA GLN A 58 0.81 12.23 -34.94
C GLN A 58 0.69 11.81 -36.41
N ARG A 59 -0.52 11.84 -36.98
CA ARG A 59 -0.72 11.56 -38.42
C ARG A 59 0.01 12.58 -39.30
N LYS A 60 -0.02 13.86 -38.93
CA LYS A 60 0.66 14.94 -39.66
C LYS A 60 2.17 14.77 -39.63
N ALA A 61 2.74 14.44 -38.47
CA ALA A 61 4.16 14.16 -38.33
C ALA A 61 4.59 12.90 -39.12
N GLY A 62 3.71 11.89 -39.24
CA GLY A 62 3.95 10.65 -39.98
C GLY A 62 3.88 10.76 -41.50
N GLN A 63 3.18 11.76 -42.07
CA GLN A 63 3.04 11.92 -43.53
C GLN A 63 4.27 12.51 -44.23
N GLY A 64 5.15 13.20 -43.48
CA GLY A 64 6.53 13.49 -43.86
C GLY A 64 6.78 14.48 -45.01
N GLY A 65 7.74 15.39 -44.80
CA GLY A 65 8.47 16.05 -45.86
C GLY A 65 9.89 16.38 -45.39
N GLY A 66 10.91 15.80 -46.03
CA GLY A 66 12.33 15.83 -45.63
C GLY A 66 12.98 17.22 -45.48
N LEU A 67 12.31 18.30 -45.90
CA LEU A 67 12.73 19.69 -45.64
C LEU A 67 12.28 20.22 -44.26
N PHE A 68 11.12 19.79 -43.76
CA PHE A 68 10.57 20.25 -42.48
C PHE A 68 11.31 19.67 -41.26
N LYS A 69 11.96 18.52 -41.44
CA LYS A 69 12.74 17.85 -40.38
C LYS A 69 13.92 18.72 -39.87
N LYS A 70 14.41 19.68 -40.66
CA LYS A 70 15.47 20.64 -40.27
C LYS A 70 14.95 21.92 -39.60
N LEU A 71 13.66 22.25 -39.73
CA LEU A 71 13.07 23.44 -39.12
C LEU A 71 12.39 23.13 -37.77
N VAL A 72 12.05 21.86 -37.52
CA VAL A 72 11.43 21.41 -36.27
C VAL A 72 12.45 21.29 -35.13
N SER A 73 13.75 21.11 -35.43
CA SER A 73 14.81 21.07 -34.41
C SER A 73 15.10 22.42 -33.76
N SER A 74 14.54 23.53 -34.26
CA SER A 74 14.60 24.85 -33.61
C SER A 74 13.36 25.17 -32.78
N ALA A 75 12.32 24.31 -32.80
CA ALA A 75 11.08 24.50 -32.03
C ALA A 75 11.18 23.98 -30.58
N SER A 76 12.11 23.06 -30.30
CA SER A 76 12.39 22.52 -28.96
C SER A 76 12.93 23.58 -27.96
N SER A 77 13.22 24.79 -28.44
CA SER A 77 13.66 25.95 -27.65
C SER A 77 12.92 27.24 -28.05
N SER A 78 11.63 27.15 -28.42
CA SER A 78 10.85 28.35 -28.73
C SER A 78 10.73 29.27 -27.50
N PRO A 79 10.84 30.62 -27.66
CA PRO A 79 10.57 31.58 -26.59
C PRO A 79 9.20 31.38 -25.93
N ALA A 80 8.25 30.80 -26.66
CA ALA A 80 6.94 30.42 -26.15
C ALA A 80 7.02 29.33 -25.07
N LEU A 81 7.84 28.28 -25.24
CA LEU A 81 8.04 27.26 -24.19
C LEU A 81 8.79 27.82 -22.98
N ALA A 82 9.73 28.74 -23.19
CA ALA A 82 10.41 29.42 -22.09
C ALA A 82 9.43 30.24 -21.25
N LYS A 83 8.53 31.00 -21.90
CA LYS A 83 7.43 31.71 -21.22
C LYS A 83 6.48 30.71 -20.54
N ALA A 84 6.06 29.64 -21.23
CA ALA A 84 5.15 28.63 -20.71
C ALA A 84 5.69 27.98 -19.43
N ARG A 85 7.00 27.69 -19.39
CA ARG A 85 7.68 27.15 -18.20
C ARG A 85 7.62 28.12 -17.01
N LEU A 86 7.80 29.42 -17.25
CA LEU A 86 7.73 30.43 -16.19
C LEU A 86 6.32 30.61 -15.62
N ILE A 87 5.29 30.44 -16.46
CA ILE A 87 3.89 30.63 -16.07
C ILE A 87 3.19 29.31 -15.69
N THR A 88 3.90 28.18 -15.67
CA THR A 88 3.28 26.86 -15.41
C THR A 88 2.55 26.81 -14.07
N GLU A 89 3.14 27.39 -13.03
CA GLU A 89 2.54 27.42 -11.68
C GLU A 89 1.43 28.46 -11.54
N SER A 90 1.63 29.66 -12.12
CA SER A 90 0.71 30.79 -11.93
C SER A 90 -0.46 30.80 -12.91
N GLN A 91 -0.25 30.29 -14.12
CA GLN A 91 -1.22 30.27 -15.22
C GLN A 91 -1.17 28.91 -15.95
N PRO A 92 -1.55 27.81 -15.26
CA PRO A 92 -1.42 26.45 -15.79
C PRO A 92 -2.21 26.23 -17.08
N LEU A 93 -3.38 26.86 -17.25
CA LEU A 93 -4.18 26.71 -18.48
C LEU A 93 -3.51 27.37 -19.70
N GLU A 94 -2.84 28.52 -19.52
CA GLU A 94 -2.09 29.16 -20.60
C GLU A 94 -0.85 28.33 -20.95
N ALA A 95 -0.10 27.87 -19.94
CA ALA A 95 1.05 27.00 -20.14
C ALA A 95 0.68 25.70 -20.88
N LEU A 96 -0.44 25.08 -20.48
CA LEU A 96 -0.98 23.87 -21.10
C LEU A 96 -1.28 24.11 -22.58
N PHE A 97 -1.96 25.21 -22.91
CA PHE A 97 -2.31 25.55 -24.29
C PHE A 97 -1.08 25.85 -25.16
N VAL A 98 -0.09 26.59 -24.63
CA VAL A 98 1.17 26.83 -25.36
C VAL A 98 1.90 25.52 -25.64
N ALA A 99 1.96 24.63 -24.65
CA ALA A 99 2.57 23.31 -24.83
C ALA A 99 1.79 22.47 -25.87
N GLU A 100 0.46 22.56 -25.92
CA GLU A 100 -0.33 21.92 -26.99
C GLU A 100 0.06 22.40 -28.36
N GLN A 101 0.12 23.71 -28.59
CA GLN A 101 0.49 24.28 -29.88
C GLN A 101 1.84 23.77 -30.37
N VAL A 102 2.81 23.64 -29.47
CA VAL A 102 4.12 23.07 -29.83
C VAL A 102 4.00 21.59 -30.17
N LEU A 103 3.32 20.80 -29.33
CA LEU A 103 3.12 19.37 -29.56
C LEU A 103 2.32 19.06 -30.83
N THR A 104 1.57 20.02 -31.39
CA THR A 104 0.93 19.83 -32.71
C THR A 104 1.92 19.81 -33.87
N ASN A 105 3.05 20.50 -33.74
CA ASN A 105 4.07 20.62 -34.78
C ASN A 105 5.27 19.71 -34.50
N ASP A 106 5.61 19.53 -33.22
CA ASP A 106 6.65 18.63 -32.73
C ASP A 106 6.07 17.67 -31.67
N PRO A 107 5.40 16.58 -32.08
CA PRO A 107 4.81 15.61 -31.16
C PRO A 107 5.82 14.84 -30.30
N LYS A 108 7.13 15.04 -30.50
CA LYS A 108 8.20 14.38 -29.72
C LYS A 108 8.95 15.35 -28.82
N SER A 109 8.52 16.60 -28.72
CA SER A 109 9.19 17.62 -27.92
C SER A 109 9.14 17.27 -26.42
N SER A 110 10.26 16.81 -25.87
CA SER A 110 10.38 16.45 -24.45
C SER A 110 10.06 17.63 -23.53
N LEU A 111 10.55 18.83 -23.85
CA LEU A 111 10.26 20.04 -23.06
C LEU A 111 8.77 20.41 -23.08
N ALA A 112 8.11 20.30 -24.24
CA ALA A 112 6.68 20.57 -24.32
C ALA A 112 5.85 19.52 -23.56
N HIS A 113 6.26 18.24 -23.60
CA HIS A 113 5.62 17.20 -22.79
C HIS A 113 5.77 17.44 -21.28
N ASP A 114 6.95 17.85 -20.80
CA ASP A 114 7.17 18.17 -19.37
C ASP A 114 6.30 19.34 -18.92
N ILE A 115 6.29 20.44 -19.67
CA ILE A 115 5.43 21.61 -19.38
C ILE A 115 3.96 21.20 -19.41
N PHE A 116 3.54 20.44 -20.43
CA PHE A 116 2.17 19.97 -20.56
C PHE A 116 1.74 19.11 -19.37
N ALA A 117 2.57 18.13 -18.98
CA ALA A 117 2.27 17.22 -17.88
C ALA A 117 2.14 17.97 -16.55
N LYS A 118 3.08 18.88 -16.23
CA LYS A 118 3.05 19.70 -15.02
C LYS A 118 1.82 20.60 -14.98
N ALA A 119 1.58 21.35 -16.06
CA ALA A 119 0.43 22.24 -16.17
C ALA A 119 -0.90 21.48 -16.06
N ALA A 120 -0.99 20.29 -16.65
CA ALA A 120 -2.17 19.44 -16.56
C ALA A 120 -2.43 18.95 -15.14
N VAL A 121 -1.39 18.51 -14.41
CA VAL A 121 -1.51 18.10 -13.01
C VAL A 121 -2.01 19.27 -12.15
N ILE A 122 -1.40 20.46 -12.27
CA ILE A 122 -1.79 21.66 -11.51
C ILE A 122 -3.23 22.09 -11.83
N ALA A 123 -3.65 21.97 -13.10
CA ALA A 123 -5.02 22.28 -13.52
C ALA A 123 -6.07 21.24 -13.04
N GLY A 124 -5.63 20.09 -12.51
CA GLY A 124 -6.49 18.97 -12.12
C GLY A 124 -6.95 18.12 -13.30
N PHE A 125 -6.13 17.98 -14.34
CA PHE A 125 -6.38 17.18 -15.55
C PHE A 125 -5.47 15.94 -15.63
N PRO A 126 -5.60 14.97 -14.70
CA PRO A 126 -4.70 13.83 -14.64
C PRO A 126 -4.77 12.91 -15.85
N ARG A 127 -5.93 12.74 -16.54
CA ARG A 127 -5.99 11.91 -17.76
C ARG A 127 -5.21 12.54 -18.89
N SER A 128 -5.29 13.86 -19.03
CA SER A 128 -4.47 14.61 -19.97
C SER A 128 -2.98 14.49 -19.67
N ALA A 129 -2.58 14.59 -18.40
CA ALA A 129 -1.18 14.46 -17.98
C ALA A 129 -0.57 13.09 -18.37
N ILE A 130 -1.35 12.01 -18.23
CA ILE A 130 -0.92 10.63 -18.55
C ILE A 130 -0.39 10.52 -19.98
N TYR A 131 -1.02 11.13 -20.98
CA TYR A 131 -0.55 11.05 -22.37
C TYR A 131 0.88 11.57 -22.55
N SER A 132 1.21 12.70 -21.93
CA SER A 132 2.55 13.27 -22.02
C SER A 132 3.55 12.48 -21.18
N LEU A 133 3.14 12.00 -20.01
CA LEU A 133 3.99 11.19 -19.13
C LEU A 133 4.30 9.81 -19.73
N GLU A 134 3.34 9.16 -20.40
CA GLU A 134 3.57 7.92 -21.17
C GLU A 134 4.54 8.15 -22.32
N ALA A 135 4.39 9.24 -23.08
CA ALA A 135 5.31 9.60 -24.17
C ALA A 135 6.74 9.85 -23.65
N MET A 136 6.88 10.59 -22.55
CA MET A 136 8.16 10.83 -21.90
C MET A 136 8.80 9.53 -21.39
N ARG A 137 8.01 8.64 -20.77
CA ARG A 137 8.48 7.34 -20.28
C ARG A 137 8.88 6.41 -21.43
N GLN A 138 8.22 6.48 -22.58
CA GLN A 138 8.62 5.68 -23.74
C GLN A 138 10.01 6.07 -24.26
N GLU A 139 10.33 7.36 -24.26
CA GLU A 139 11.64 7.88 -24.70
C GLU A 139 12.72 7.72 -23.61
N ALA A 140 12.35 7.84 -22.32
CA ALA A 140 13.24 7.65 -21.17
C ALA A 140 12.62 6.71 -20.11
N PRO A 141 12.63 5.37 -20.31
CA PRO A 141 11.94 4.42 -19.42
C PRO A 141 12.48 4.36 -17.99
N ALA A 142 13.72 4.80 -17.78
CA ALA A 142 14.40 4.83 -16.49
C ALA A 142 14.30 6.20 -15.78
N ASP A 143 13.58 7.17 -16.34
CA ASP A 143 13.37 8.46 -15.67
C ASP A 143 12.48 8.26 -14.44
N LYS A 144 13.10 8.41 -13.27
CA LYS A 144 12.46 8.24 -11.97
C LYS A 144 11.32 9.23 -11.76
N GLU A 145 11.54 10.50 -12.10
CA GLU A 145 10.57 11.57 -11.85
C GLU A 145 9.33 11.40 -12.74
N VAL A 146 9.53 11.06 -14.01
CA VAL A 146 8.43 10.76 -14.94
C VAL A 146 7.62 9.56 -14.47
N SER A 147 8.30 8.50 -13.99
CA SER A 147 7.63 7.29 -13.51
C SER A 147 6.81 7.53 -12.24
N ILE A 148 7.30 8.35 -11.32
CA ILE A 148 6.56 8.76 -10.12
C ILE A 148 5.29 9.51 -10.53
N ARG A 149 5.43 10.59 -11.31
CA ARG A 149 4.28 11.41 -11.73
C ARG A 149 3.25 10.61 -12.55
N LEU A 150 3.70 9.68 -13.39
CA LEU A 150 2.82 8.80 -14.15
C LEU A 150 2.03 7.87 -13.22
N SER A 151 2.70 7.30 -12.22
CA SER A 151 2.05 6.46 -11.21
C SER A 151 0.99 7.25 -10.43
N GLU A 152 1.33 8.45 -9.96
CA GLU A 152 0.40 9.34 -9.25
C GLU A 152 -0.80 9.73 -10.12
N ALA A 153 -0.58 10.06 -11.39
CA ALA A 153 -1.64 10.40 -12.32
C ALA A 153 -2.59 9.22 -12.57
N TYR A 154 -2.08 7.98 -12.67
CA TYR A 154 -2.91 6.78 -12.75
C TYR A 154 -3.70 6.53 -11.47
N THR A 155 -3.09 6.69 -10.30
CA THR A 155 -3.78 6.58 -9.00
C THR A 155 -4.91 7.61 -8.89
N ALA A 156 -4.67 8.85 -9.31
CA ALA A 156 -5.66 9.93 -9.28
C ALA A 156 -6.91 9.65 -10.14
N ILE A 157 -6.81 8.78 -11.16
CA ILE A 157 -7.94 8.38 -12.01
C ILE A 157 -8.46 6.98 -11.69
N GLY A 158 -8.01 6.38 -10.59
CA GLY A 158 -8.40 5.04 -10.13
C GLY A 158 -7.82 3.88 -10.96
N GLN A 159 -6.86 4.12 -11.86
CA GLN A 159 -6.19 3.07 -12.64
C GLN A 159 -5.02 2.47 -11.87
N ASN A 160 -5.31 1.91 -10.69
CA ASN A 160 -4.32 1.42 -9.74
C ASN A 160 -3.42 0.30 -10.30
N ASP A 161 -3.95 -0.59 -11.15
CA ASP A 161 -3.15 -1.65 -11.79
C ASP A 161 -2.02 -1.08 -12.65
N LYS A 162 -2.29 0.02 -13.38
CA LYS A 162 -1.28 0.68 -14.20
C LYS A 162 -0.31 1.46 -13.35
N ALA A 163 -0.79 2.12 -12.29
CA ALA A 163 0.07 2.80 -11.32
C ALA A 163 1.08 1.80 -10.72
N GLU A 164 0.60 0.66 -10.24
CA GLU A 164 1.42 -0.41 -9.65
C GLU A 164 2.41 -1.00 -10.68
N SER A 165 1.98 -1.23 -11.93
CA SER A 165 2.86 -1.70 -12.99
C SER A 165 4.00 -0.71 -13.29
N VAL A 166 3.69 0.60 -13.36
CA VAL A 166 4.69 1.66 -13.55
C VAL A 166 5.66 1.68 -12.38
N PHE A 167 5.13 1.63 -11.16
CA PHE A 167 5.89 1.73 -9.93
C PHE A 167 6.78 0.51 -9.68
N ALA A 168 6.28 -0.70 -9.93
CA ALA A 168 7.04 -1.94 -9.84
C ALA A 168 8.22 -1.96 -10.83
N ALA A 169 8.02 -1.46 -12.05
CA ALA A 169 9.11 -1.29 -13.00
C ALA A 169 10.16 -0.29 -12.50
N LEU A 170 9.74 0.81 -11.89
CA LEU A 170 10.65 1.79 -11.28
C LEU A 170 11.46 1.18 -10.13
N MET A 171 10.82 0.41 -9.24
CA MET A 171 11.47 -0.25 -8.10
C MET A 171 12.50 -1.30 -8.54
N LYS A 172 12.32 -1.97 -9.68
CA LYS A 172 13.34 -2.89 -10.23
C LYS A 172 14.67 -2.19 -10.51
N HIS A 173 14.62 -0.92 -10.92
CA HIS A 173 15.82 -0.12 -11.20
C HIS A 173 16.35 0.61 -9.96
N HIS A 174 15.54 0.73 -8.89
CA HIS A 174 15.87 1.41 -7.64
C HIS A 174 15.47 0.60 -6.39
N PRO A 175 15.98 -0.64 -6.22
CA PRO A 175 15.50 -1.58 -5.19
C PRO A 175 15.78 -1.16 -3.74
N HIS A 176 16.66 -0.18 -3.54
CA HIS A 176 17.08 0.29 -2.20
C HIS A 176 16.71 1.75 -1.93
N ASP A 177 15.81 2.34 -2.71
CA ASP A 177 15.37 3.72 -2.50
C ASP A 177 14.27 3.78 -1.42
N PRO A 178 14.55 4.34 -0.22
CA PRO A 178 13.59 4.32 0.89
C PRO A 178 12.31 5.11 0.58
N HIS A 179 12.41 6.19 -0.19
CA HIS A 179 11.27 7.02 -0.58
C HIS A 179 10.33 6.25 -1.53
N LEU A 180 10.89 5.47 -2.46
CA LEU A 180 10.09 4.64 -3.34
C LEU A 180 9.41 3.49 -2.58
N ASN A 181 10.09 2.90 -1.59
CA ASN A 181 9.48 1.86 -0.75
C ASN A 181 8.29 2.37 0.07
N GLU A 182 8.33 3.63 0.52
CA GLU A 182 7.21 4.27 1.22
C GLU A 182 6.03 4.55 0.26
N MET A 183 6.31 5.12 -0.92
CA MET A 183 5.29 5.35 -1.95
C MET A 183 4.62 4.04 -2.41
N ALA A 184 5.35 2.94 -2.51
CA ALA A 184 4.79 1.62 -2.85
C ALA A 184 3.67 1.21 -1.89
N LYS A 185 3.89 1.42 -0.58
CA LYS A 185 2.90 1.12 0.46
C LYS A 185 1.65 1.98 0.29
N ASN A 186 1.81 3.26 -0.05
CA ASN A 186 0.68 4.17 -0.25
C ASN A 186 -0.14 3.83 -1.51
N ILE A 187 0.51 3.40 -2.60
CA ILE A 187 -0.17 2.94 -3.82
C ILE A 187 -0.93 1.64 -3.56
N SER A 188 -0.31 0.68 -2.86
CA SER A 188 -0.94 -0.58 -2.44
C SER A 188 -2.10 -0.35 -1.46
N ALA A 189 -1.99 0.61 -0.54
CA ALA A 189 -3.06 0.98 0.38
C ALA A 189 -4.23 1.65 -0.37
N SER A 190 -3.94 2.51 -1.35
CA SER A 190 -4.95 3.16 -2.20
C SER A 190 -5.73 2.15 -3.04
N ARG A 191 -5.07 1.06 -3.48
CA ARG A 191 -5.72 -0.08 -4.13
C ARG A 191 -6.75 -0.73 -3.21
N THR A 192 -6.36 -1.06 -1.99
CA THR A 192 -7.24 -1.69 -0.98
C THR A 192 -8.45 -0.80 -0.65
N LEU A 193 -8.24 0.52 -0.58
CA LEU A 193 -9.31 1.49 -0.32
C LEU A 193 -10.28 1.67 -1.51
N ASN A 194 -9.78 1.63 -2.75
CA ASN A 194 -10.60 1.74 -3.95
C ASN A 194 -11.30 0.42 -4.34
N GLU A 195 -10.64 -0.73 -4.12
CA GLU A 195 -11.25 -2.06 -4.23
C GLU A 195 -12.36 -2.25 -3.18
N GLY A 196 -12.29 -1.54 -2.05
CA GLY A 196 -13.36 -1.45 -1.05
C GLY A 196 -14.58 -0.61 -1.46
N GLY A 197 -14.56 0.07 -2.62
CA GLY A 197 -15.74 0.66 -3.25
C GLY A 197 -16.27 1.98 -2.68
N TYR A 198 -15.57 2.64 -1.76
CA TYR A 198 -16.13 3.80 -1.04
C TYR A 198 -16.10 5.15 -1.79
N GLN A 199 -15.47 5.27 -2.96
CA GLN A 199 -15.37 6.56 -3.68
C GLN A 199 -16.43 6.78 -4.76
N ASN A 200 -17.03 5.74 -5.34
CA ASN A 200 -17.90 5.88 -6.52
C ASN A 200 -19.37 6.25 -6.20
N LEU A 201 -19.68 6.52 -4.92
CA LEU A 201 -21.02 6.95 -4.48
C LEU A 201 -21.16 8.48 -4.35
N ALA A 202 -20.07 9.24 -4.48
CA ALA A 202 -20.09 10.69 -4.25
C ALA A 202 -20.52 11.53 -5.47
N ASP A 203 -20.25 11.10 -6.71
CA ASP A 203 -20.34 11.99 -7.88
C ASP A 203 -21.38 11.60 -8.95
N GLY A 204 -22.32 10.69 -8.66
CA GLY A 204 -23.54 10.51 -9.46
C GLY A 204 -23.39 10.18 -10.96
N THR A 205 -22.21 9.82 -11.45
CA THR A 205 -21.87 9.70 -12.88
C THR A 205 -21.67 8.25 -13.36
N GLY A 206 -22.07 7.25 -12.59
CA GLY A 206 -21.99 5.84 -12.99
C GLY A 206 -22.87 5.51 -14.19
N SER A 207 -22.26 5.22 -15.35
CA SER A 207 -22.98 4.80 -16.56
C SER A 207 -23.65 3.44 -16.37
N PHE A 208 -24.89 3.27 -16.84
CA PHE A 208 -25.67 2.03 -16.79
C PHE A 208 -24.92 0.78 -17.31
N ARG A 209 -23.94 0.94 -18.22
CA ARG A 209 -23.05 -0.14 -18.69
C ARG A 209 -21.94 -0.51 -17.70
N GLN A 210 -21.39 0.47 -16.97
CA GLN A 210 -20.51 0.21 -15.83
C GLN A 210 -21.28 -0.37 -14.67
N ALA A 211 -22.55 0.02 -14.45
CA ALA A 211 -23.42 -0.64 -13.50
C ALA A 211 -23.75 -2.09 -13.87
N LEU A 212 -23.78 -2.45 -15.17
CA LEU A 212 -23.94 -3.84 -15.64
C LEU A 212 -22.65 -4.67 -15.54
N LYS A 213 -21.50 -4.12 -15.94
CA LYS A 213 -20.20 -4.81 -15.78
C LYS A 213 -19.79 -4.91 -14.30
N ASN A 214 -20.07 -3.89 -13.49
CA ASN A 214 -19.97 -3.94 -12.04
C ASN A 214 -21.09 -4.80 -11.44
N LYS A 215 -22.25 -4.98 -12.06
CA LYS A 215 -23.21 -5.98 -11.58
C LYS A 215 -22.71 -7.38 -11.86
N ASP A 216 -22.06 -7.66 -12.98
CA ASP A 216 -21.55 -9.00 -13.28
C ASP A 216 -20.24 -9.29 -12.56
N GLU A 217 -19.39 -8.29 -12.34
CA GLU A 217 -18.10 -8.40 -11.64
C GLU A 217 -18.27 -8.22 -10.13
N ALA A 218 -19.15 -7.33 -9.65
CA ALA A 218 -19.61 -7.38 -8.27
C ALA A 218 -20.53 -8.57 -8.05
N ALA A 219 -21.35 -9.06 -8.99
CA ALA A 219 -22.00 -10.35 -8.80
C ALA A 219 -21.00 -11.49 -8.88
N ARG A 220 -19.89 -11.42 -9.62
CA ARG A 220 -18.84 -12.46 -9.58
C ARG A 220 -17.98 -12.39 -8.35
N LEU A 221 -17.68 -11.20 -7.82
CA LEU A 221 -16.91 -10.98 -6.59
C LEU A 221 -17.80 -11.12 -5.35
N GLU A 222 -19.08 -10.78 -5.44
CA GLU A 222 -20.12 -11.06 -4.44
C GLU A 222 -20.55 -12.51 -4.56
N GLN A 223 -20.50 -13.17 -5.72
CA GLN A 223 -20.65 -14.61 -5.86
C GLN A 223 -19.38 -15.32 -5.44
N GLU A 224 -18.16 -14.85 -5.72
CA GLU A 224 -16.90 -15.40 -5.16
C GLU A 224 -16.87 -15.18 -3.64
N SER A 225 -17.27 -14.00 -3.14
CA SER A 225 -17.39 -13.69 -1.71
C SER A 225 -18.58 -14.39 -1.04
N ARG A 226 -19.69 -14.64 -1.74
CA ARG A 226 -20.83 -15.47 -1.28
C ARG A 226 -20.51 -16.96 -1.40
N ILE A 227 -19.73 -17.40 -2.40
CA ILE A 227 -19.19 -18.76 -2.57
C ILE A 227 -18.27 -19.05 -1.40
N THR A 228 -17.44 -18.09 -1.00
CA THR A 228 -16.59 -18.15 0.20
C THR A 228 -17.38 -18.12 1.50
N LYS A 229 -18.62 -17.59 1.52
CA LYS A 229 -19.51 -17.56 2.71
C LYS A 229 -20.52 -18.71 2.77
N ASP A 230 -20.85 -19.33 1.65
CA ASP A 230 -21.72 -20.49 1.53
C ASP A 230 -20.85 -21.76 1.37
N ALA A 231 -20.73 -22.53 2.45
CA ALA A 231 -19.86 -23.71 2.51
C ALA A 231 -20.10 -24.69 1.35
N ALA A 232 -21.34 -24.86 0.90
CA ALA A 232 -21.68 -25.76 -0.20
C ALA A 232 -21.14 -25.25 -1.55
N GLN A 233 -21.09 -23.94 -1.75
CA GLN A 233 -20.54 -23.35 -2.97
C GLN A 233 -19.01 -23.40 -2.98
N ALA A 234 -18.36 -23.16 -1.83
CA ALA A 234 -16.92 -23.33 -1.70
C ALA A 234 -16.50 -24.78 -1.98
N GLU A 235 -17.23 -25.77 -1.46
CA GLU A 235 -16.97 -27.19 -1.70
C GLU A 235 -17.08 -27.54 -3.19
N ASN A 236 -18.13 -27.10 -3.88
CA ASN A 236 -18.27 -27.28 -5.32
C ASN A 236 -17.12 -26.65 -6.12
N LEU A 237 -16.62 -25.48 -5.70
CA LEU A 237 -15.51 -24.80 -6.37
C LEU A 237 -14.19 -25.53 -6.14
N ILE A 238 -13.97 -26.00 -4.91
CA ILE A 238 -12.84 -26.86 -4.55
C ILE A 238 -12.84 -28.09 -5.46
N ASP A 239 -13.95 -28.82 -5.57
CA ASP A 239 -14.04 -30.03 -6.40
C ASP A 239 -13.68 -29.77 -7.86
N GLN A 240 -14.13 -28.64 -8.44
CA GLN A 240 -13.79 -28.24 -9.80
C GLN A 240 -12.29 -27.98 -9.97
N TYR A 241 -11.67 -27.30 -9.00
CA TYR A 241 -10.24 -27.02 -9.03
C TYR A 241 -9.39 -28.27 -8.81
N VAL A 242 -9.81 -29.15 -7.90
CA VAL A 242 -9.15 -30.44 -7.65
C VAL A 242 -9.23 -31.34 -8.89
N ALA A 243 -10.38 -31.40 -9.57
CA ALA A 243 -10.53 -32.15 -10.82
C ALA A 243 -9.58 -31.62 -11.91
N ARG A 244 -9.37 -30.30 -11.99
CA ARG A 244 -8.40 -29.70 -12.92
C ARG A 244 -6.96 -30.03 -12.55
N LEU A 245 -6.63 -30.01 -11.26
CA LEU A 245 -5.31 -30.39 -10.75
C LEU A 245 -4.96 -31.85 -11.07
N ALA A 246 -5.94 -32.75 -11.24
CA ALA A 246 -5.69 -34.11 -11.71
C ALA A 246 -5.06 -34.16 -13.12
N THR A 247 -5.34 -33.14 -13.95
CA THR A 247 -4.77 -33.01 -15.31
C THR A 247 -3.59 -32.06 -15.40
N ASP A 248 -3.44 -31.15 -14.42
CA ASP A 248 -2.35 -30.16 -14.34
C ASP A 248 -1.88 -30.00 -12.88
N PRO A 249 -1.14 -30.99 -12.32
CA PRO A 249 -0.80 -31.01 -10.89
C PRO A 249 0.14 -29.88 -10.44
N GLY A 250 0.90 -29.30 -11.37
CA GLY A 250 1.87 -28.23 -11.10
C GLY A 250 1.27 -26.83 -11.18
N ASN A 251 -0.04 -26.69 -11.38
CA ASN A 251 -0.67 -25.39 -11.53
C ASN A 251 -0.69 -24.60 -10.22
N LEU A 252 0.34 -23.77 -10.03
CA LEU A 252 0.52 -22.99 -8.80
C LEU A 252 -0.71 -22.14 -8.44
N LYS A 253 -1.39 -21.55 -9.44
CA LYS A 253 -2.58 -20.72 -9.18
C LYS A 253 -3.71 -21.55 -8.60
N LEU A 254 -3.97 -22.74 -9.16
CA LEU A 254 -5.01 -23.62 -8.65
C LEU A 254 -4.64 -24.18 -7.28
N LEU A 255 -3.39 -24.59 -7.05
CA LEU A 255 -2.94 -25.06 -5.74
C LEU A 255 -3.13 -23.98 -4.65
N LYS A 256 -2.75 -22.72 -4.93
CA LYS A 256 -2.95 -21.58 -4.02
C LYS A 256 -4.44 -21.39 -3.71
N ASN A 257 -5.28 -21.32 -4.74
CA ASN A 257 -6.71 -21.11 -4.57
C ASN A 257 -7.38 -22.24 -3.76
N VAL A 258 -7.00 -23.50 -4.00
CA VAL A 258 -7.54 -24.63 -3.25
C VAL A 258 -7.11 -24.58 -1.78
N ALA A 259 -5.84 -24.27 -1.49
CA ALA A 259 -5.35 -24.10 -0.12
C ALA A 259 -6.12 -23.01 0.64
N GLU A 260 -6.32 -21.85 -0.01
CA GLU A 260 -7.04 -20.71 0.57
C GLU A 260 -8.53 -21.04 0.82
N LEU A 261 -9.20 -21.71 -0.13
CA LEU A 261 -10.60 -22.13 0.04
C LEU A 261 -10.76 -23.12 1.19
N TYR A 262 -9.88 -24.10 1.32
CA TYR A 262 -9.89 -25.02 2.47
C TYR A 262 -9.65 -24.29 3.79
N ALA A 263 -8.68 -23.35 3.83
CA ALA A 263 -8.41 -22.55 5.01
C ALA A 263 -9.61 -21.66 5.42
N GLN A 264 -10.35 -21.13 4.45
CA GLN A 264 -11.58 -20.37 4.67
C GLN A 264 -12.70 -21.25 5.26
N GLN A 265 -12.82 -22.49 4.78
CA GLN A 265 -13.76 -23.49 5.31
C GLN A 265 -13.32 -24.08 6.66
N LYS A 266 -12.19 -23.62 7.21
CA LYS A 266 -11.56 -24.14 8.44
C LYS A 266 -11.17 -25.62 8.33
N ASP A 267 -11.06 -26.16 7.12
CA ASP A 267 -10.40 -27.44 6.88
C ASP A 267 -8.89 -27.19 6.76
N TYR A 268 -8.27 -26.89 7.90
CA TYR A 268 -6.86 -26.54 7.94
C TYR A 268 -5.95 -27.72 7.58
N TYR A 269 -6.39 -28.97 7.76
CA TYR A 269 -5.62 -30.15 7.39
C TYR A 269 -5.40 -30.19 5.87
N ARG A 270 -6.48 -30.13 5.08
CA ARG A 270 -6.37 -30.12 3.62
C ARG A 270 -5.65 -28.87 3.13
N ALA A 271 -5.93 -27.70 3.70
CA ALA A 271 -5.22 -26.48 3.33
C ALA A 271 -3.69 -26.64 3.43
N ILE A 272 -3.19 -27.23 4.52
CA ILE A 272 -1.76 -27.50 4.73
C ILE A 272 -1.22 -28.50 3.69
N GLU A 273 -1.99 -29.53 3.31
CA GLU A 273 -1.58 -30.47 2.26
C GLU A 273 -1.33 -29.75 0.92
N TYR A 274 -2.22 -28.84 0.52
CA TYR A 274 -2.01 -28.07 -0.72
C TYR A 274 -0.84 -27.09 -0.62
N TYR A 275 -0.62 -26.45 0.55
CA TYR A 275 0.60 -25.66 0.74
C TYR A 275 1.87 -26.51 0.67
N ASN A 276 1.86 -27.75 1.17
CA ASN A 276 2.99 -28.66 1.05
C ASN A 276 3.22 -29.10 -0.41
N LEU A 277 2.17 -29.23 -1.23
CA LEU A 277 2.31 -29.47 -2.66
C LEU A 277 2.98 -28.28 -3.37
N ILE A 278 2.64 -27.04 -2.98
CA ILE A 278 3.29 -25.83 -3.50
C ILE A 278 4.78 -25.82 -3.15
N GLU A 279 5.14 -26.19 -1.92
CA GLU A 279 6.52 -26.27 -1.44
C GLU A 279 7.39 -27.24 -2.27
N GLN A 280 6.79 -28.30 -2.82
CA GLN A 280 7.50 -29.25 -3.69
C GLN A 280 7.84 -28.66 -5.07
N ILE A 281 7.26 -27.52 -5.46
CA ILE A 281 7.54 -26.86 -6.73
C ILE A 281 8.71 -25.88 -6.53
N PRO A 282 9.88 -26.08 -7.18
CA PRO A 282 11.05 -25.24 -6.98
C PRO A 282 10.76 -23.75 -7.23
N GLY A 283 11.01 -22.92 -6.22
CA GLY A 283 10.83 -21.46 -6.28
C GLY A 283 9.37 -20.98 -6.24
N ALA A 284 8.40 -21.87 -6.03
CA ALA A 284 6.98 -21.49 -5.97
C ALA A 284 6.54 -20.97 -4.59
N LEU A 285 7.20 -21.43 -3.52
CA LEU A 285 6.92 -20.97 -2.16
C LEU A 285 7.63 -19.65 -1.88
N ASP A 286 6.93 -18.55 -2.14
CA ASP A 286 7.35 -17.22 -1.74
C ASP A 286 7.09 -16.96 -0.23
N ALA A 287 7.62 -15.85 0.29
CA ALA A 287 7.52 -15.51 1.71
C ALA A 287 6.05 -15.33 2.18
N ALA A 288 5.16 -14.88 1.30
CA ALA A 288 3.76 -14.67 1.64
C ALA A 288 3.01 -16.00 1.75
N LEU A 289 3.30 -16.96 0.86
CA LEU A 289 2.75 -18.31 0.95
C LEU A 289 3.31 -19.08 2.15
N GLU A 290 4.60 -18.92 2.43
CA GLU A 290 5.23 -19.51 3.62
C GLU A 290 4.52 -19.01 4.89
N GLN A 291 4.29 -17.69 5.00
CA GLN A 291 3.52 -17.11 6.09
C GLN A 291 2.07 -17.64 6.13
N ALA A 292 1.37 -17.69 4.99
CA ALA A 292 -0.01 -18.18 4.93
C ALA A 292 -0.13 -19.65 5.39
N ARG A 293 0.83 -20.50 4.99
CA ARG A 293 0.93 -21.89 5.44
C ARG A 293 1.13 -21.96 6.94
N ASN A 294 2.07 -21.20 7.48
CA ASN A 294 2.43 -21.26 8.90
C ASN A 294 1.29 -20.69 9.78
N ASP A 295 0.62 -19.62 9.35
CA ASP A 295 -0.60 -19.12 9.98
C ASP A 295 -1.72 -20.18 9.97
N THR A 296 -1.84 -20.96 8.89
CA THR A 296 -2.82 -22.05 8.78
C THR A 296 -2.49 -23.20 9.74
N ILE A 297 -1.21 -23.52 9.94
CA ILE A 297 -0.76 -24.50 10.95
C ILE A 297 -1.11 -24.03 12.36
N VAL A 298 -0.91 -22.76 12.68
CA VAL A 298 -1.30 -22.19 13.99
C VAL A 298 -2.81 -22.23 14.19
N LYS A 299 -3.60 -21.89 13.16
CA LYS A 299 -5.06 -22.00 13.20
C LYS A 299 -5.53 -23.44 13.45
N ARG A 300 -4.88 -24.43 12.82
CA ARG A 300 -5.13 -25.85 13.09
C ARG A 300 -4.90 -26.20 14.56
N PHE A 301 -3.76 -25.81 15.14
CA PHE A 301 -3.49 -26.04 16.56
C PHE A 301 -4.59 -25.42 17.44
N ASN A 302 -4.95 -24.16 17.18
CA ASN A 302 -5.99 -23.48 17.95
C ASN A 302 -7.37 -24.14 17.80
N GLN A 303 -7.71 -24.66 16.62
CA GLN A 303 -8.94 -25.43 16.41
C GLN A 303 -8.93 -26.72 17.24
N VAL A 304 -7.84 -27.50 17.18
CA VAL A 304 -7.73 -28.76 17.93
C VAL A 304 -7.80 -28.49 19.43
N ILE A 305 -7.09 -27.48 19.92
CA ILE A 305 -7.14 -27.06 21.33
C ILE A 305 -8.56 -26.64 21.73
N GLY A 306 -9.27 -25.89 20.89
CA GLY A 306 -10.63 -25.43 21.16
C GLY A 306 -11.71 -26.51 21.06
N GLN A 307 -11.43 -27.62 20.37
CA GLN A 307 -12.33 -28.76 20.22
C GLN A 307 -12.06 -29.88 21.24
N LEU A 308 -11.03 -29.74 22.07
CA LEU A 308 -10.69 -30.71 23.10
C LEU A 308 -11.81 -30.79 24.14
N ASP A 309 -12.30 -32.00 24.43
CA ASP A 309 -13.39 -32.23 25.38
C ASP A 309 -12.94 -31.93 26.82
N PRO A 310 -13.53 -30.93 27.51
CA PRO A 310 -13.20 -30.62 28.90
C PRO A 310 -13.50 -31.74 29.89
N ALA A 311 -14.29 -32.76 29.52
CA ALA A 311 -14.59 -33.91 30.36
C ALA A 311 -13.50 -34.99 30.34
N LEU A 312 -12.47 -34.86 29.49
CA LEU A 312 -11.35 -35.79 29.45
C LEU A 312 -10.58 -35.79 30.78
N PRO A 313 -10.27 -36.95 31.37
CA PRO A 313 -9.49 -37.03 32.62
C PRO A 313 -8.13 -36.35 32.56
N ASP A 314 -7.54 -36.26 31.37
CA ASP A 314 -6.24 -35.67 31.07
C ASP A 314 -6.35 -34.39 30.22
N TYR A 315 -7.52 -33.74 30.19
CA TYR A 315 -7.79 -32.52 29.42
C TYR A 315 -6.72 -31.44 29.59
N GLU A 316 -6.39 -31.07 30.83
CA GLU A 316 -5.40 -30.01 31.10
C GLU A 316 -3.99 -30.38 30.59
N GLN A 317 -3.61 -31.66 30.70
CA GLN A 317 -2.32 -32.15 30.21
C GLN A 317 -2.29 -32.12 28.68
N GLN A 318 -3.30 -32.69 28.02
CA GLN A 318 -3.38 -32.69 26.55
C GLN A 318 -3.43 -31.27 25.97
N LYS A 319 -4.18 -30.38 26.62
CA LYS A 319 -4.25 -28.96 26.26
C LYS A 319 -2.89 -28.29 26.38
N ALA A 320 -2.17 -28.52 27.48
CA ALA A 320 -0.83 -27.97 27.71
C ALA A 320 0.18 -28.50 26.68
N ASP A 321 0.13 -29.79 26.35
CA ASP A 321 1.01 -30.44 25.37
C ASP A 321 0.77 -29.86 23.97
N LEU A 322 -0.48 -29.74 23.53
CA LEU A 322 -0.84 -29.11 22.25
C LEU A 322 -0.44 -27.64 22.19
N THR A 323 -0.63 -26.91 23.29
CA THR A 323 -0.23 -25.50 23.40
C THR A 323 1.29 -25.36 23.26
N SER A 324 2.04 -26.25 23.92
CA SER A 324 3.50 -26.28 23.84
C SER A 324 4.01 -26.66 22.45
N GLN A 325 3.36 -27.60 21.76
CA GLN A 325 3.68 -27.94 20.37
C GLN A 325 3.43 -26.75 19.43
N ARG A 326 2.29 -26.05 19.59
CA ARG A 326 2.00 -24.83 18.83
C ARG A 326 3.06 -23.77 19.06
N ASP A 327 3.39 -23.50 20.32
CA ASP A 327 4.31 -22.43 20.67
C ASP A 327 5.75 -22.75 20.22
N ALA A 328 6.15 -24.03 20.27
CA ALA A 328 7.41 -24.50 19.70
C ALA A 328 7.45 -24.30 18.17
N PHE A 329 6.38 -24.63 17.46
CA PHE A 329 6.27 -24.40 16.02
C PHE A 329 6.37 -22.91 15.67
N VAL A 330 5.64 -22.04 16.38
CA VAL A 330 5.67 -20.58 16.16
C VAL A 330 7.06 -20.02 16.40
N LEU A 331 7.75 -20.50 17.44
CA LEU A 331 9.12 -20.11 17.71
C LEU A 331 10.08 -20.55 16.60
N GLU A 332 9.99 -21.80 16.16
CA GLU A 332 10.84 -22.34 15.09
C GLU A 332 10.65 -21.59 13.78
N ASP A 333 9.40 -21.31 13.38
CA ASP A 333 9.07 -20.47 12.22
C ASP A 333 9.72 -19.09 12.33
N CYS A 334 9.51 -18.41 13.47
CA CYS A 334 10.02 -17.05 13.65
C CYS A 334 11.55 -17.02 13.64
N CYS A 335 12.22 -18.03 14.23
CA CYS A 335 13.66 -18.21 14.14
C CYS A 335 14.13 -18.39 12.69
N ALA A 336 13.51 -19.30 11.92
CA ALA A 336 13.87 -19.53 10.52
C ALA A 336 13.72 -18.25 9.68
N ARG A 337 12.63 -17.49 9.89
CA ARG A 337 12.41 -16.19 9.25
C ARG A 337 13.43 -15.14 9.68
N ALA A 338 13.79 -15.12 10.95
CA ALA A 338 14.82 -14.23 11.49
C ALA A 338 16.21 -14.52 10.90
N GLU A 339 16.53 -15.78 10.64
CA GLU A 339 17.78 -16.20 9.97
C GLU A 339 17.77 -15.85 8.48
N LYS A 340 16.63 -16.09 7.80
CA LYS A 340 16.44 -15.79 6.37
C LYS A 340 16.46 -14.29 6.07
N TYR A 341 15.95 -13.46 7.00
CA TYR A 341 15.83 -12.00 6.85
C TYR A 341 16.50 -11.24 8.01
N PRO A 342 17.85 -11.28 8.14
CA PRO A 342 18.55 -10.76 9.32
C PRO A 342 18.48 -9.22 9.47
N THR A 343 18.17 -8.51 8.39
CA THR A 343 18.01 -7.04 8.39
C THR A 343 16.60 -6.61 8.77
N ASP A 344 15.62 -7.53 8.79
CA ASP A 344 14.24 -7.20 9.15
C ASP A 344 14.10 -7.09 10.68
N LYS A 345 14.00 -5.85 11.15
CA LYS A 345 13.89 -5.53 12.58
C LYS A 345 12.48 -5.76 13.13
N ALA A 346 11.46 -5.87 12.29
CA ALA A 346 10.12 -6.25 12.74
C ALA A 346 10.11 -7.72 13.16
N ILE A 347 10.73 -8.60 12.37
CA ILE A 347 10.86 -10.03 12.70
C ILE A 347 11.66 -10.21 13.99
N ARG A 348 12.74 -9.44 14.19
CA ARG A 348 13.51 -9.43 15.46
C ARG A 348 12.63 -9.05 16.66
N PHE A 349 11.76 -8.05 16.50
CA PHE A 349 10.83 -7.67 17.56
C PHE A 349 9.85 -8.80 17.88
N ASP A 350 9.26 -9.42 16.84
CA ASP A 350 8.30 -10.51 17.01
C ASP A 350 8.95 -11.74 17.67
N LEU A 351 10.19 -12.06 17.31
CA LEU A 351 10.98 -13.12 17.96
C LEU A 351 11.25 -12.79 19.43
N GLY A 352 11.62 -11.55 19.74
CA GLY A 352 11.77 -11.08 21.12
C GLY A 352 10.48 -11.23 21.93
N MET A 353 9.33 -10.91 21.33
CA MET A 353 8.00 -11.09 21.95
C MET A 353 7.70 -12.56 22.25
N ILE A 354 8.00 -13.47 21.32
CA ILE A 354 7.81 -14.91 21.53
C ILE A 354 8.68 -15.39 22.69
N TYR A 355 9.97 -15.07 22.69
CA TYR A 355 10.86 -15.43 23.79
C TYR A 355 10.40 -14.85 25.13
N PHE A 356 9.96 -13.59 25.15
CA PHE A 356 9.46 -12.93 26.35
C PHE A 356 8.25 -13.64 26.93
N ASN A 357 7.27 -13.99 26.09
CA ASN A 357 6.05 -14.68 26.51
C ASN A 357 6.33 -16.11 27.01
N LEU A 358 7.36 -16.77 26.46
CA LEU A 358 7.86 -18.07 26.94
C LEU A 358 8.71 -17.97 28.22
N GLY A 359 8.92 -16.77 28.76
CA GLY A 359 9.80 -16.55 29.92
C GLY A 359 11.30 -16.71 29.62
N ARG A 360 11.68 -16.84 28.34
CA ARG A 360 13.06 -16.97 27.85
C ARG A 360 13.73 -15.59 27.78
N ILE A 361 13.87 -14.96 28.93
CA ILE A 361 14.32 -13.55 29.05
C ILE A 361 15.74 -13.33 28.54
N GLN A 362 16.62 -14.34 28.64
CA GLN A 362 18.00 -14.24 28.19
C GLN A 362 18.08 -14.11 26.67
N GLU A 363 17.22 -14.85 25.96
CA GLU A 363 17.10 -14.83 24.50
C GLU A 363 16.27 -13.63 24.01
N ALA A 364 15.24 -13.20 24.75
CA ALA A 364 14.41 -12.07 24.36
C ALA A 364 15.17 -10.74 24.31
N LEU A 365 16.05 -10.48 25.28
CA LEU A 365 16.76 -9.20 25.40
C LEU A 365 17.59 -8.81 24.16
N PRO A 366 18.49 -9.66 23.61
CA PRO A 366 19.26 -9.30 22.41
C PRO A 366 18.38 -9.05 21.19
N GLU A 367 17.26 -9.77 21.06
CA GLU A 367 16.32 -9.58 19.96
C GLU A 367 15.65 -8.20 20.03
N PHE A 368 15.19 -7.78 21.21
CA PHE A 368 14.66 -6.44 21.41
C PHE A 368 15.73 -5.36 21.20
N GLN A 369 16.97 -5.56 21.66
CA GLN A 369 18.06 -4.62 21.42
C GLN A 369 18.35 -4.43 19.93
N GLN A 370 18.26 -5.48 19.11
CA GLN A 370 18.38 -5.35 17.66
C GLN A 370 17.18 -4.60 17.06
N ALA A 371 15.97 -4.83 17.59
CA ALA A 371 14.74 -4.18 17.15
C ALA A 371 14.66 -2.68 17.49
N GLU A 372 15.43 -2.19 18.48
CA GLU A 372 15.50 -0.76 18.85
C GLU A 372 15.98 0.16 17.72
N ASN A 373 16.62 -0.39 16.69
CA ASN A 373 17.04 0.34 15.49
C ASN A 373 15.91 0.49 14.44
N SER A 374 14.73 -0.07 14.69
CA SER A 374 13.55 0.07 13.82
C SER A 374 12.79 1.36 14.10
N PRO A 375 12.58 2.27 13.13
CA PRO A 375 11.83 3.51 13.36
C PRO A 375 10.42 3.30 13.93
N HIS A 376 9.75 2.21 13.52
CA HIS A 376 8.35 1.94 13.91
C HIS A 376 8.21 1.05 15.15
N LYS A 377 9.29 0.40 15.60
CA LYS A 377 9.25 -0.52 16.76
C LYS A 377 10.16 -0.08 17.91
N ARG A 378 10.90 1.02 17.75
CA ARG A 378 11.92 1.48 18.71
C ARG A 378 11.39 1.60 20.14
N LEU A 379 10.31 2.34 20.36
CA LEU A 379 9.82 2.62 21.72
C LEU A 379 9.26 1.36 22.39
N LEU A 380 8.48 0.57 21.66
CA LEU A 380 8.05 -0.76 22.10
C LEU A 380 9.24 -1.69 22.41
N ALA A 381 10.25 -1.74 21.54
CA ALA A 381 11.45 -2.55 21.75
C ALA A 381 12.20 -2.10 23.01
N MET A 382 12.32 -0.79 23.24
CA MET A 382 12.92 -0.25 24.47
C MET A 382 12.12 -0.62 25.72
N LEU A 383 10.79 -0.56 25.64
CA LEU A 383 9.87 -0.97 26.73
C LEU A 383 10.10 -2.44 27.10
N TYR A 384 10.09 -3.34 26.12
CA TYR A 384 10.27 -4.77 26.38
C TYR A 384 11.71 -5.14 26.76
N SER A 385 12.73 -4.51 26.18
CA SER A 385 14.11 -4.58 26.64
C SER A 385 14.23 -4.21 28.13
N ALA A 386 13.56 -3.14 28.56
CA ALA A 386 13.56 -2.73 29.96
C ALA A 386 12.84 -3.73 30.87
N ARG A 387 11.71 -4.32 30.42
CA ARG A 387 11.03 -5.40 31.14
C ARG A 387 11.94 -6.63 31.30
N CYS A 388 12.67 -7.01 30.24
CA CYS A 388 13.67 -8.08 30.31
C CYS A 388 14.78 -7.78 31.32
N LEU A 389 15.31 -6.56 31.32
CA LEU A 389 16.34 -6.13 32.28
C LEU A 389 15.82 -6.14 33.72
N ALA A 390 14.60 -5.67 33.96
CA ALA A 390 13.96 -5.68 35.27
C ALA A 390 13.68 -7.11 35.78
N ALA A 391 13.29 -8.02 34.90
CA ALA A 391 13.13 -9.44 35.22
C ALA A 391 14.47 -10.08 35.65
N ARG A 392 15.60 -9.58 35.14
CA ARG A 392 16.96 -9.97 35.54
C ARG A 392 17.51 -9.18 36.75
N ASN A 393 16.68 -8.41 37.45
CA ASN A 393 17.06 -7.53 38.56
C ASN A 393 18.08 -6.42 38.18
N MET A 394 18.25 -6.12 36.89
CA MET A 394 19.10 -5.03 36.40
C MET A 394 18.30 -3.71 36.36
N ASN A 395 17.73 -3.33 37.50
CA ASN A 395 16.69 -2.30 37.56
C ASN A 395 17.21 -0.90 37.17
N ASP A 396 18.45 -0.54 37.52
CA ASP A 396 19.03 0.75 37.12
C ASP A 396 19.18 0.88 35.60
N MET A 397 19.54 -0.21 34.91
CA MET A 397 19.63 -0.23 33.45
C MET A 397 18.23 -0.14 32.81
N ALA A 398 17.26 -0.86 33.37
CA ALA A 398 15.87 -0.79 32.94
C ALA A 398 15.31 0.63 33.08
N ALA A 399 15.52 1.26 34.25
CA ALA A 399 15.07 2.62 34.52
C ALA A 399 15.68 3.64 33.55
N ARG A 400 17.00 3.59 33.31
CA ARG A 400 17.67 4.46 32.34
C ARG A 400 17.10 4.29 30.93
N LYS A 401 16.84 3.04 30.50
CA LYS A 401 16.27 2.76 29.18
C LYS A 401 14.86 3.34 29.02
N LEU A 402 14.01 3.16 30.03
CA LEU A 402 12.65 3.72 30.05
C LEU A 402 12.67 5.26 30.09
N GLN A 403 13.57 5.87 30.85
CA GLN A 403 13.75 7.32 30.87
C GLN A 403 14.17 7.86 29.49
N THR A 404 15.04 7.16 28.76
CA THR A 404 15.37 7.53 27.38
C THR A 404 14.16 7.42 26.46
N ALA A 405 13.40 6.31 26.54
CA ALA A 405 12.18 6.14 25.76
C ALA A 405 11.13 7.24 26.03
N LEU A 406 10.98 7.65 27.30
CA LEU A 406 10.09 8.74 27.70
C LEU A 406 10.55 10.12 27.22
N LYS A 407 11.85 10.34 27.01
CA LYS A 407 12.35 11.58 26.38
C LYS A 407 12.03 11.63 24.89
N GLU A 408 12.03 10.48 24.22
CA GLU A 408 11.69 10.35 22.79
C GLU A 408 10.16 10.40 22.56
N LYS A 409 9.35 9.83 23.46
CA LYS A 409 7.89 9.77 23.35
C LYS A 409 7.22 11.09 23.76
N VAL A 410 7.23 12.12 22.91
CA VAL A 410 6.66 13.44 23.28
C VAL A 410 5.14 13.40 23.53
N VAL A 411 4.39 12.64 22.72
CA VAL A 411 2.91 12.56 22.84
C VAL A 411 2.51 11.67 24.01
N PHE A 412 1.60 12.18 24.85
CA PHE A 412 1.03 11.45 25.99
C PHE A 412 -0.17 10.60 25.58
N ASP A 413 0.11 9.38 25.12
CA ASP A 413 -0.87 8.36 24.76
C ASP A 413 -0.69 7.08 25.60
N ASP A 414 -1.41 6.02 25.25
CA ASP A 414 -1.35 4.73 25.95
C ASP A 414 0.07 4.12 25.99
N GLU A 415 0.88 4.33 24.96
CA GLU A 415 2.27 3.86 24.94
C GLU A 415 3.13 4.62 25.96
N ARG A 416 2.94 5.96 26.08
CA ARG A 416 3.61 6.73 27.13
C ARG A 416 3.17 6.31 28.54
N LYS A 417 1.87 6.05 28.74
CA LYS A 417 1.35 5.53 30.02
C LYS A 417 1.99 4.18 30.38
N GLU A 418 2.12 3.27 29.43
CA GLU A 418 2.81 1.98 29.62
C GLU A 418 4.29 2.14 30.00
N LEU A 419 5.01 3.08 29.38
CA LEU A 419 6.40 3.40 29.72
C LEU A 419 6.54 3.97 31.14
N LEU A 420 5.71 4.94 31.50
CA LEU A 420 5.68 5.54 32.84
C LEU A 420 5.35 4.50 33.91
N TYR A 421 4.34 3.66 33.65
CA TYR A 421 3.91 2.62 34.57
C TYR A 421 5.02 1.60 34.80
N THR A 422 5.64 1.14 33.71
CA THR A 422 6.76 0.20 33.79
C THR A 422 7.94 0.82 34.53
N LEU A 423 8.24 2.11 34.34
CA LEU A 423 9.29 2.80 35.08
C LEU A 423 8.97 2.90 36.57
N GLY A 424 7.73 3.25 36.92
CA GLY A 424 7.25 3.26 38.30
C GLY A 424 7.49 1.90 38.98
N CYS A 425 7.05 0.80 38.37
CA CYS A 425 7.26 -0.55 38.91
C CYS A 425 8.76 -0.91 39.07
N VAL A 426 9.61 -0.51 38.12
CA VAL A 426 11.06 -0.74 38.20
C VAL A 426 11.70 0.05 39.35
N LEU A 427 11.26 1.29 39.57
CA LEU A 427 11.74 2.15 40.65
C LEU A 427 11.29 1.65 42.03
N GLU A 428 10.04 1.20 42.17
CA GLU A 428 9.55 0.54 43.39
C GLU A 428 10.37 -0.70 43.72
N LYS A 429 10.62 -1.56 42.72
CA LYS A 429 11.46 -2.76 42.88
C LYS A 429 12.90 -2.42 43.29
N SER A 430 13.34 -1.19 43.04
CA SER A 430 14.65 -0.67 43.44
C SER A 430 14.65 0.07 44.78
N GLY A 431 13.51 0.11 45.48
CA GLY A 431 13.35 0.84 46.74
C GLY A 431 13.22 2.36 46.60
N LYS A 432 13.10 2.89 45.37
CA LYS A 432 13.01 4.32 45.09
C LYS A 432 11.55 4.78 45.06
N GLN A 433 10.87 4.62 46.19
CA GLN A 433 9.41 4.80 46.30
C GLN A 433 8.92 6.18 45.84
N ALA A 434 9.61 7.26 46.27
CA ALA A 434 9.23 8.62 45.89
C ALA A 434 9.36 8.88 44.38
N GLU A 435 10.44 8.39 43.75
CA GLU A 435 10.63 8.51 42.31
C GLU A 435 9.60 7.71 41.51
N ALA A 436 9.22 6.53 42.02
CA ALA A 436 8.17 5.71 41.42
C ALA A 436 6.82 6.40 41.47
N MET A 437 6.46 6.98 42.62
CA MET A 437 5.19 7.69 42.77
C MET A 437 5.08 8.86 41.82
N ALA A 438 6.16 9.63 41.63
CA ALA A 438 6.20 10.72 40.65
C ALA A 438 5.93 10.26 39.20
N GLN A 439 6.16 8.97 38.86
CA GLN A 439 5.79 8.43 37.55
C GLN A 439 4.32 8.02 37.49
N PHE A 440 3.79 7.43 38.56
CA PHE A 440 2.38 7.05 38.65
C PHE A 440 1.46 8.27 38.70
N GLU A 441 1.85 9.34 39.41
CA GLU A 441 1.10 10.60 39.48
C GLU A 441 0.90 11.24 38.10
N GLN A 442 1.92 11.21 37.24
CA GLN A 442 1.78 11.67 35.84
C GLN A 442 0.70 10.90 35.07
N ILE A 443 0.53 9.60 35.34
CA ILE A 443 -0.55 8.82 34.73
C ILE A 443 -1.87 9.17 35.40
N TYR A 444 -1.90 9.28 36.73
CA TYR A 444 -3.09 9.56 37.52
C TYR A 444 -3.79 10.86 37.11
N GLU A 445 -3.02 11.92 36.84
CA GLU A 445 -3.53 13.23 36.36
C GLU A 445 -4.33 13.14 35.07
N VAL A 446 -4.02 12.17 34.21
CA VAL A 446 -4.63 12.00 32.88
C VAL A 446 -5.64 10.86 32.85
N ASP A 447 -5.35 9.76 33.53
CA ASP A 447 -6.12 8.51 33.51
C ASP A 447 -5.90 7.70 34.81
N MET A 448 -6.66 8.05 35.85
CA MET A 448 -6.67 7.32 37.12
C MET A 448 -7.11 5.84 37.01
N LYS A 449 -7.80 5.46 35.93
CA LYS A 449 -8.28 4.09 35.69
C LYS A 449 -7.26 3.22 34.97
N PHE A 450 -6.11 3.78 34.61
CA PHE A 450 -5.04 3.02 33.98
C PHE A 450 -4.47 2.00 34.97
N ARG A 451 -4.86 0.73 34.81
CA ARG A 451 -4.46 -0.40 35.67
C ARG A 451 -4.80 -0.13 37.14
N ASP A 452 -3.82 -0.19 38.03
CA ASP A 452 -3.93 0.00 39.48
C ASP A 452 -3.33 1.35 39.93
N VAL A 453 -3.08 2.29 39.02
CA VAL A 453 -2.45 3.60 39.32
C VAL A 453 -3.23 4.39 40.36
N GLY A 454 -4.56 4.50 40.22
CA GLY A 454 -5.39 5.23 41.19
C GLY A 454 -5.20 4.75 42.62
N LYS A 455 -5.31 3.44 42.81
CA LYS A 455 -5.10 2.82 44.12
C LYS A 455 -3.69 3.06 44.66
N ARG A 456 -2.65 2.92 43.81
CA ARG A 456 -1.25 3.12 44.23
C ARG A 456 -0.99 4.52 44.75
N VAL A 457 -1.53 5.53 44.07
CA VAL A 457 -1.34 6.95 44.45
C VAL A 457 -2.12 7.26 45.74
N ASP A 458 -3.37 6.84 45.84
CA ASP A 458 -4.20 7.04 47.03
C ASP A 458 -3.58 6.40 48.27
N ASP A 459 -3.16 5.13 48.18
CA ASP A 459 -2.55 4.39 49.28
C ASP A 459 -1.24 5.05 49.76
N TYR A 460 -0.46 5.66 48.86
CA TYR A 460 0.79 6.34 49.21
C TYR A 460 0.55 7.64 49.97
N HIS A 461 -0.39 8.48 49.54
CA HIS A 461 -0.73 9.73 50.22
C HIS A 461 -1.43 9.47 51.56
N ALA A 462 -2.28 8.45 51.64
CA ALA A 462 -2.91 8.03 52.89
C ALA A 462 -1.90 7.51 53.93
N GLY A 463 -0.77 6.95 53.50
CA GLY A 463 0.30 6.49 54.40
C GLY A 463 1.28 7.59 54.87
N GLN A 464 1.18 8.80 54.32
CA GLN A 464 2.00 9.95 54.74
C GLN A 464 1.28 10.93 55.68
N GLY A 465 -0.06 10.86 55.73
CA GLY A 465 -0.90 11.56 56.72
C GLY A 465 -1.09 10.73 57.97
#